data_AF-A0A7C3Z6R3-F1
#
_entry.id   AF-A0A7C3Z6R3-F1
#
_cell.length_a   1.000
_cell.length_b   1.000
_cell.length_c   1.000
_cell.angle_alpha   90.00
_cell.angle_beta   90.00
_cell.angle_gamma   90.00
#
_symmetry.space_group_name_H-M   'P 1'
#
loop_
_entity.id
_entity.type
_entity.pdbx_description
1 polymer ?
#
loop_
_entity_poly.entity_id
_entity_poly.type
_entity_poly.pdbx_seq_one_letter_code
_entity_poly.pdbx_strand_id
1 'polypeptide(L)'
;MEMRMRVNPSGGAAMVETPASASPGSTSRERNVFQKMLSEINNQQRRADIEVQKSLLGETDLHEAMLALEKVDLSLRLLVQVRNKLVQAYEELNRMAI
;
A
#
# COMPACT_ATOMS: atom_id res chain seq x y z
N MET A 1 44.78 -46.73 22.40
CA MET A 1 44.78 -46.55 20.93
C MET A 1 43.34 -46.42 20.49
N GLU A 2 42.82 -45.20 20.58
CA GLU A 2 41.51 -44.84 20.06
C GLU A 2 41.65 -44.51 18.58
N MET A 3 40.88 -45.14 17.70
CA MET A 3 40.49 -44.53 16.42
C MET A 3 39.36 -45.30 15.75
N ARG A 4 38.39 -44.50 15.24
CA ARG A 4 37.36 -44.76 14.23
C ARG A 4 36.05 -45.36 14.77
N MET A 5 35.01 -44.56 15.00
CA MET A 5 34.18 -43.88 13.99
C MET A 5 33.55 -44.89 13.01
N ARG A 6 32.29 -45.27 13.25
CA ARG A 6 31.16 -44.88 12.40
C ARG A 6 29.82 -45.25 13.03
N VAL A 7 29.02 -44.22 13.27
CA VAL A 7 27.60 -44.30 13.58
C VAL A 7 26.79 -44.41 12.28
N ASN A 8 25.78 -45.27 12.39
CA ASN A 8 24.48 -45.32 11.72
C ASN A 8 24.37 -45.86 10.27
N PRO A 9 23.77 -47.04 10.11
CA PRO A 9 23.11 -47.46 8.89
C PRO A 9 21.58 -47.34 8.99
N SER A 10 20.97 -47.11 7.83
CA SER A 10 19.63 -47.57 7.43
C SER A 10 18.43 -46.65 7.62
N GLY A 11 17.73 -46.49 6.50
CA GLY A 11 16.28 -46.69 6.48
C GLY A 11 15.47 -45.40 6.38
N GLY A 12 15.16 -45.01 5.15
CA GLY A 12 14.31 -43.86 4.88
C GLY A 12 12.86 -44.03 5.33
N ALA A 13 12.21 -42.89 5.51
CA ALA A 13 10.79 -42.71 5.30
C ALA A 13 10.50 -41.21 5.23
N ALA A 14 9.62 -40.84 4.29
CA ALA A 14 8.90 -39.57 4.24
C ALA A 14 9.72 -38.29 3.99
N MET A 15 10.02 -38.05 2.71
CA MET A 15 9.93 -36.70 2.17
C MET A 15 8.47 -36.23 2.32
N VAL A 16 8.17 -35.62 3.45
CA VAL A 16 6.98 -34.79 3.66
C VAL A 16 7.52 -33.42 4.06
N GLU A 17 6.89 -32.40 3.51
CA GLU A 17 7.07 -30.97 3.79
C GLU A 17 8.15 -30.24 2.97
N THR A 18 7.70 -29.69 1.85
CA THR A 18 7.68 -28.22 1.76
C THR A 18 6.45 -27.80 0.97
N PRO A 19 5.40 -27.26 1.59
CA PRO A 19 4.34 -26.60 0.84
C PRO A 19 4.95 -25.38 0.15
N ALA A 20 4.98 -25.43 -1.17
CA ALA A 20 5.08 -24.24 -1.99
C ALA A 20 3.86 -23.35 -1.75
N SER A 21 4.10 -22.03 -1.81
CA SER A 21 3.13 -20.94 -1.95
C SER A 21 2.49 -20.37 -0.69
N ALA A 22 3.07 -19.25 -0.23
CA ALA A 22 2.30 -18.04 0.06
C ALA A 22 3.17 -16.83 -0.28
N SER A 23 2.90 -16.18 -1.41
CA SER A 23 3.58 -14.95 -1.82
C SER A 23 2.97 -13.76 -1.05
N PRO A 24 3.70 -13.02 -0.20
CA PRO A 24 3.17 -11.86 0.55
C PRO A 24 3.01 -10.58 -0.31
N GLY A 25 3.03 -10.71 -1.64
CA GLY A 25 3.27 -9.60 -2.57
C GLY A 25 2.08 -8.65 -2.81
N SER A 26 0.84 -9.11 -2.68
CA SER A 26 -0.34 -8.30 -3.06
C SER A 26 -0.61 -7.18 -2.06
N THR A 27 -0.74 -7.48 -0.77
CA THR A 27 -1.05 -6.52 0.31
C THR A 27 -0.03 -5.38 0.40
N SER A 28 1.24 -5.68 0.12
CA SER A 28 2.30 -4.68 0.12
C SER A 28 2.20 -3.75 -1.09
N ARG A 29 1.82 -4.26 -2.26
CA ARG A 29 1.66 -3.46 -3.47
C ARG A 29 0.45 -2.55 -3.39
N GLU A 30 -0.67 -3.01 -2.86
CA GLU A 30 -1.87 -2.18 -2.65
C GLU A 30 -1.61 -1.04 -1.64
N ARG A 31 -0.93 -1.32 -0.51
CA ARG A 31 -0.51 -0.28 0.44
C ARG A 31 0.40 0.77 -0.21
N ASN A 32 1.33 0.33 -1.06
CA ASN A 32 2.22 1.22 -1.78
C ASN A 32 1.46 2.13 -2.76
N VAL A 33 0.43 1.61 -3.45
CA VAL A 33 -0.41 2.43 -4.34
C VAL A 33 -1.22 3.47 -3.55
N PHE A 34 -1.83 3.06 -2.44
CA PHE A 34 -2.56 3.99 -1.56
C PHE A 34 -1.66 5.12 -1.05
N GLN A 35 -0.47 4.79 -0.55
CA GLN A 35 0.48 5.80 -0.07
C GLN A 35 0.96 6.75 -1.16
N LYS A 36 1.17 6.24 -2.39
CA LYS A 36 1.50 7.08 -3.54
C LYS A 36 0.36 8.04 -3.88
N MET A 37 -0.88 7.55 -3.96
CA MET A 37 -2.05 8.39 -4.22
C MET A 37 -2.22 9.48 -3.15
N LEU A 38 -2.05 9.13 -1.87
CA LEU A 38 -2.10 10.09 -0.77
C LEU A 38 -1.01 11.17 -0.89
N SER A 39 0.21 10.77 -1.24
CA SER A 39 1.34 11.69 -1.43
C SER A 39 1.14 12.63 -2.63
N GLU A 40 0.58 12.12 -3.72
CA GLU A 40 0.21 12.92 -4.90
C GLU A 40 -0.86 13.95 -4.54
N ILE A 41 -1.93 13.55 -3.86
CA ILE A 41 -3.01 14.45 -3.42
C ILE A 41 -2.45 15.51 -2.47
N ASN A 42 -1.55 15.16 -1.54
CA ASN A 42 -0.92 16.14 -0.66
C ASN A 42 -0.10 17.18 -1.43
N ASN A 43 0.66 16.74 -2.45
CA ASN A 43 1.40 17.64 -3.32
C ASN A 43 0.45 18.54 -4.13
N GLN A 44 -0.64 17.99 -4.64
CA GLN A 44 -1.65 18.76 -5.37
C GLN A 44 -2.33 19.81 -4.47
N GLN A 45 -2.67 19.48 -3.22
CA GLN A 45 -3.19 20.43 -2.24
C GLN A 45 -2.22 21.59 -2.04
N ARG A 46 -0.95 21.29 -1.75
CA ARG A 46 0.08 22.34 -1.52
C ARG A 46 0.28 23.23 -2.74
N ARG A 47 0.24 22.66 -3.94
CA ARG A 47 0.32 23.43 -5.19
C ARG A 47 -0.89 24.32 -5.37
N ALA A 48 -2.09 23.79 -5.12
CA ALA A 48 -3.32 24.56 -5.19
C ALA A 48 -3.31 25.73 -4.18
N ASP A 49 -2.85 25.51 -2.94
CA ASP A 49 -2.72 26.57 -1.93
C ASP A 49 -1.79 27.70 -2.41
N ILE A 50 -0.64 27.35 -2.99
CA ILE A 50 0.31 28.32 -3.56
C ILE A 50 -0.34 29.10 -4.72
N GLU A 51 -1.07 28.42 -5.59
CA GLU A 51 -1.68 29.03 -6.76
C GLU A 51 -2.85 29.95 -6.37
N VAL A 52 -3.61 29.60 -5.34
CA VAL A 52 -4.58 30.50 -4.72
C VAL A 52 -3.90 31.75 -4.18
N GLN A 53 -2.77 31.61 -3.47
CA GLN A 53 -2.03 32.76 -2.96
C GLN A 53 -1.52 33.69 -4.07
N LYS A 54 -0.95 33.11 -5.14
CA LYS A 54 -0.54 33.88 -6.33
C LYS A 54 -1.72 34.54 -7.03
N SER A 55 -2.88 33.90 -7.02
CA SER A 55 -4.06 34.45 -7.68
C SER A 55 -4.60 35.66 -6.93
N LEU A 56 -4.59 35.60 -5.60
CA LEU A 56 -4.92 36.74 -4.75
C LEU A 56 -3.94 37.92 -4.94
N LEU A 57 -2.70 37.64 -5.35
CA LEU A 57 -1.69 38.64 -5.73
C LEU A 57 -1.84 39.14 -7.18
N GLY A 58 -2.77 38.57 -7.95
CA GLY A 58 -3.01 38.91 -9.35
C GLY A 58 -2.06 38.24 -10.35
N GLU A 59 -1.26 37.26 -9.93
CA GLU A 59 -0.23 36.60 -10.76
C GLU A 59 -0.76 35.38 -11.51
N THR A 60 -1.92 34.84 -11.15
CA THR A 60 -2.54 33.67 -11.79
C THR A 60 -4.07 33.74 -11.75
N ASP A 61 -4.75 32.99 -12.62
CA ASP A 61 -6.22 33.03 -12.73
C ASP A 61 -6.88 32.33 -11.53
N LEU A 62 -7.79 33.04 -10.86
CA LEU A 62 -8.51 32.53 -9.68
C LEU A 62 -9.32 31.28 -10.01
N HIS A 63 -9.83 31.20 -11.25
CA HIS A 63 -10.63 30.09 -11.70
C HIS A 63 -9.80 28.79 -11.76
N GLU A 64 -8.55 28.88 -12.23
CA GLU A 64 -7.65 27.73 -12.32
C GLU A 64 -7.24 27.24 -10.92
N ALA A 65 -6.99 28.16 -9.99
CA ALA A 65 -6.71 27.84 -8.59
C ALA A 65 -7.90 27.15 -7.90
N MET A 66 -9.12 27.66 -8.13
CA MET A 66 -10.36 27.07 -7.62
C MET A 66 -10.64 25.68 -8.19
N LEU A 67 -10.43 25.49 -9.51
CA LEU A 67 -10.54 24.18 -10.15
C LEU A 67 -9.53 23.17 -9.59
N ALA A 68 -8.30 23.61 -9.32
CA ALA A 68 -7.28 22.77 -8.71
C ALA A 68 -7.69 22.32 -7.30
N LEU A 69 -8.23 23.23 -6.48
CA LEU A 69 -8.77 22.90 -5.15
C LEU A 69 -9.93 21.90 -5.22
N GLU A 70 -10.90 22.13 -6.12
CA GLU A 70 -12.05 21.24 -6.28
C GLU A 70 -11.62 19.82 -6.68
N LYS A 71 -10.63 19.72 -7.57
CA LYS A 71 -10.03 18.45 -7.96
C LYS A 71 -9.38 17.73 -6.78
N VAL A 72 -8.70 18.46 -5.90
CA VAL A 72 -8.09 17.89 -4.69
C VAL A 72 -9.15 17.36 -3.74
N ASP A 73 -10.23 18.12 -3.49
CA ASP A 73 -11.33 17.68 -2.62
C ASP A 73 -11.99 16.39 -3.14
N LEU A 74 -12.33 16.36 -4.44
CA LEU A 74 -12.90 15.17 -5.08
C LEU A 74 -11.96 13.96 -4.99
N SER A 75 -10.66 14.17 -5.23
CA SER A 75 -9.66 13.11 -5.17
C SER A 75 -9.49 12.57 -3.74
N LEU A 76 -9.56 13.44 -2.74
CA LEU A 76 -9.48 13.05 -1.33
C LEU A 76 -10.70 12.24 -0.90
N ARG A 77 -11.91 12.64 -1.32
CA ARG A 77 -13.15 11.87 -1.06
C ARG A 77 -13.05 10.47 -1.64
N LEU A 78 -12.56 10.34 -2.87
CA LEU A 78 -12.33 9.04 -3.50
C LEU A 78 -11.31 8.21 -2.71
N LEU A 79 -10.21 8.83 -2.27
CA LEU A 79 -9.18 8.14 -1.50
C LEU A 79 -9.71 7.57 -0.17
N VAL A 80 -10.59 8.31 0.51
CA VAL A 80 -11.24 7.84 1.74
C VAL A 80 -12.12 6.61 1.47
N GLN A 81 -12.87 6.59 0.36
CA GLN A 81 -13.65 5.42 -0.04
C GLN A 81 -12.76 4.20 -0.31
N VAL A 82 -11.62 4.41 -0.99
CA VAL A 82 -10.62 3.36 -1.22
C VAL A 82 -10.04 2.86 0.11
N ARG A 83 -9.66 3.76 1.02
CA ARG A 83 -9.19 3.40 2.37
C ARG A 83 -10.19 2.49 3.08
N ASN A 84 -11.47 2.86 3.08
CA ASN A 84 -12.50 2.10 3.77
C ASN A 84 -12.64 0.69 3.17
N LYS A 85 -12.61 0.56 1.83
CA LYS A 85 -12.62 -0.75 1.16
C LYS A 85 -11.39 -1.60 1.48
N LEU A 86 -10.21 -1.00 1.55
CA LEU A 86 -8.98 -1.72 1.91
C LEU A 86 -9.02 -2.21 3.36
N VAL A 87 -9.56 -1.43 4.29
CA VAL A 87 -9.75 -1.84 5.69
C VAL A 87 -10.76 -3.00 5.76
N GLN A 88 -11.90 -2.89 5.08
CA GLN A 88 -12.90 -3.96 5.03
C GLN A 88 -12.33 -5.26 4.44
N ALA A 89 -11.55 -5.17 3.35
CA ALA A 89 -10.91 -6.33 2.75
C ALA A 89 -9.91 -7.02 3.71
N TYR A 90 -9.18 -6.24 4.52
CA TYR A 90 -8.32 -6.78 5.56
C TYR A 90 -9.11 -7.45 6.69
N GLU A 91 -10.21 -6.83 7.14
CA GLU A 91 -11.07 -7.39 8.17
C GLU A 91 -11.74 -8.70 7.72
N GLU A 92 -12.18 -8.79 6.46
CA GLU A 92 -12.78 -9.98 5.87
C GLU A 92 -11.79 -11.15 5.79
N LEU A 93 -10.56 -10.89 5.32
CA LEU A 93 -9.49 -11.90 5.29
C LEU A 93 -9.20 -12.46 6.68
N ASN A 94 -9.24 -11.61 7.71
CA ASN A 94 -8.99 -12.03 9.08
C ASN A 94 -10.17 -12.82 9.69
N ARG A 95 -11.39 -12.56 9.22
CA ARG A 95 -12.61 -13.23 9.68
C ARG A 95 -12.79 -14.63 9.06
N MET A 96 -12.24 -14.88 7.87
CA MET A 96 -12.18 -16.21 7.25
C MET A 96 -11.06 -17.12 7.78
N ALA A 97 -10.01 -16.56 8.38
CA ALA A 97 -8.82 -17.31 8.79
C ALA A 97 -8.94 -18.00 10.17
N ILE A 98 -10.15 -18.06 10.74
CA ILE A 98 -10.45 -18.64 12.06
C ILE A 98 -11.36 -19.85 11.92
#